data_AF-A1KAG2-F1
#
_entry.id   AF-A1KAG2-F1
#
_cell.length_a   1.000
_cell.length_b   1.000
_cell.length_c   1.000
_cell.angle_alpha   90.00
_cell.angle_beta   90.00
_cell.angle_gamma   90.00
#
_symmetry.space_group_name_H-M   'P 1'
#
loop_
_entity.id
_entity.type
_entity.pdbx_description
1 polymer ?
#
loop_
_entity_poly.entity_id
_entity_poly.type
_entity_poly.pdbx_seq_one_letter_code
_entity_poly.pdbx_strand_id
1 'polypeptide(L)'
;MRNPQSLLSALTAASAALLISACATGDANRPSEGGSTPPAAEKRAASTAKIDWAALQKELSGALRGVQDAEVGEATADGIHLRIPVSNGFASGGSEPRPALTKVLDSLVAPLAARPGVGIKVIGHTDGLGSEMYNLKLSIQRAEAVMEYLRSRGIAFDRLSADGKGETEPIADNAKEATRARNRRVEIVLRAI
;
A
#
# COMPACT_ATOMS: atom_id res chain seq x y z
N MET A 1 -33.75 47.49 8.02
CA MET A 1 -33.51 48.70 8.84
C MET A 1 -32.06 49.10 8.62
N ARG A 2 -31.81 50.36 8.24
CA ARG A 2 -30.61 50.83 7.51
C ARG A 2 -29.99 51.99 8.30
N ASN A 3 -28.71 51.85 8.70
CA ASN A 3 -27.72 52.90 9.10
C ASN A 3 -28.07 53.83 10.29
N PRO A 4 -27.19 54.75 10.79
CA PRO A 4 -25.79 55.11 10.40
C PRO A 4 -24.77 55.44 11.55
N GLN A 5 -23.47 55.40 11.18
CA GLN A 5 -22.36 56.37 11.38
C GLN A 5 -22.01 57.05 12.73
N SER A 6 -20.70 57.02 13.04
CA SER A 6 -19.93 58.08 13.73
C SER A 6 -18.51 58.16 13.10
N LEU A 7 -18.18 59.22 12.32
CA LEU A 7 -17.43 60.46 12.67
C LEU A 7 -15.90 60.22 12.87
N LEU A 8 -14.98 60.45 11.91
CA LEU A 8 -14.39 61.67 11.30
C LEU A 8 -13.54 62.58 12.23
N SER A 9 -12.36 62.97 11.69
CA SER A 9 -11.35 63.98 12.10
C SER A 9 -10.09 63.40 12.78
N ALA A 10 -8.84 63.72 12.43
CA ALA A 10 -8.31 64.97 11.86
C ALA A 10 -7.02 64.77 11.01
N LEU A 11 -6.88 65.64 10.01
CA LEU A 11 -5.67 66.00 9.25
C LEU A 11 -4.58 66.60 10.16
N THR A 12 -3.30 66.37 9.84
CA THR A 12 -2.33 67.46 9.53
C THR A 12 -1.07 66.91 8.86
N ALA A 13 -0.58 67.68 7.88
CA ALA A 13 0.42 67.34 6.89
C ALA A 13 1.87 67.61 7.35
N ALA A 14 2.84 66.97 6.69
CA ALA A 14 4.14 67.55 6.41
C ALA A 14 4.77 66.89 5.16
N SER A 15 4.95 67.71 4.12
CA SER A 15 5.61 67.39 2.85
C SER A 15 7.13 67.49 2.97
N ALA A 16 7.87 66.65 2.22
CA ALA A 16 9.12 67.07 1.59
C ALA A 16 9.45 66.11 0.43
N ALA A 17 9.51 66.68 -0.78
CA ALA A 17 9.88 66.01 -2.01
C ALA A 17 11.40 66.00 -2.22
N LEU A 18 11.93 64.97 -2.87
CA LEU A 18 13.13 65.09 -3.69
C LEU A 18 13.08 64.07 -4.84
N LEU A 19 12.94 64.62 -6.04
CA LEU A 19 13.01 63.94 -7.33
C LEU A 19 14.48 63.84 -7.74
N ILE A 20 14.93 62.66 -8.17
CA ILE A 20 15.99 62.54 -9.17
C ILE A 20 15.53 61.52 -10.20
N SER A 21 15.15 62.06 -11.36
CA SER A 21 14.91 61.33 -12.60
C SER A 21 16.26 61.07 -13.27
N ALA A 22 16.57 59.81 -13.57
CA ALA A 22 17.63 59.45 -14.50
C ALA A 22 17.03 58.61 -15.62
N CYS A 23 17.09 59.15 -16.84
CA CYS A 23 16.66 58.52 -18.06
C CYS A 23 17.74 57.60 -18.63
N ALA A 24 17.26 56.69 -19.48
CA ALA A 24 17.83 56.35 -20.78
C ALA A 24 18.73 55.11 -20.93
N THR A 25 18.19 54.26 -21.80
CA THR A 25 18.82 53.56 -22.94
C THR A 25 19.61 52.29 -22.65
N GLY A 26 19.16 51.24 -23.33
CA GLY A 26 19.68 49.90 -23.23
C GLY A 26 20.94 49.69 -24.05
N ASP A 27 21.56 48.56 -23.76
CA ASP A 27 22.49 47.93 -24.67
C ASP A 27 22.33 46.42 -24.58
N ALA A 28 22.54 45.79 -25.73
CA ALA A 28 22.30 44.41 -26.02
C ALA A 28 23.38 43.49 -25.41
N ASN A 29 23.04 42.20 -25.39
CA ASN A 29 23.94 41.06 -25.37
C ASN A 29 24.42 40.53 -24.00
N ARG A 30 23.74 39.49 -23.52
CA ARG A 30 24.35 38.40 -22.75
C ARG A 30 23.64 37.08 -23.05
N PRO A 31 24.37 36.02 -23.46
CA PRO A 31 23.84 34.67 -23.43
C PRO A 31 24.14 34.05 -22.06
N SER A 32 23.13 33.47 -21.42
CA SER A 32 23.32 32.42 -20.41
C SER A 32 22.02 31.61 -20.27
N GLU A 33 22.09 30.39 -20.77
CA GLU A 33 21.15 29.30 -20.54
C GLU A 33 20.93 29.06 -19.04
N GLY A 34 19.73 28.63 -18.68
CA GLY A 34 19.39 28.33 -17.29
C GLY A 34 17.96 27.82 -17.14
N GLY A 35 17.63 26.74 -17.85
CA GLY A 35 16.42 25.97 -17.59
C GLY A 35 16.45 25.38 -16.18
N SER A 36 15.35 25.49 -15.45
CA SER A 36 15.14 24.78 -14.20
C SER A 36 13.79 24.08 -14.27
N THR A 37 13.77 22.99 -15.04
CA THR A 37 12.80 21.92 -14.89
C THR A 37 12.82 21.44 -13.43
N PRO A 38 11.68 21.30 -12.74
CA PRO A 38 11.66 20.64 -11.43
C PRO A 38 12.13 19.18 -11.56
N PRO A 39 12.91 18.64 -10.60
CA PRO A 39 13.41 17.27 -10.68
C PRO A 39 12.28 16.32 -10.27
N ALA A 40 11.45 15.93 -11.23
CA ALA A 40 10.46 14.87 -11.06
C ALA A 40 10.70 13.80 -12.13
N ALA A 41 11.57 12.84 -11.80
CA ALA A 41 11.62 11.46 -12.28
C ALA A 41 13.06 10.95 -12.34
N GLU A 42 13.71 10.79 -11.18
CA GLU A 42 14.89 9.92 -11.13
C GLU A 42 14.54 8.57 -10.48
N LYS A 43 14.61 7.56 -11.36
CA LYS A 43 14.86 6.14 -11.12
C LYS A 43 13.67 5.23 -10.75
N ARG A 44 12.74 5.10 -11.70
CA ARG A 44 12.08 3.81 -11.97
C ARG A 44 12.95 2.96 -12.91
N ALA A 45 14.17 2.66 -12.50
CA ALA A 45 14.87 1.51 -13.07
C ALA A 45 14.43 0.31 -12.24
N ALA A 46 13.34 -0.34 -12.64
CA ALA A 46 13.00 -1.66 -12.13
C ALA A 46 14.26 -2.52 -12.26
N SER A 47 14.80 -3.01 -11.13
CA SER A 47 16.00 -3.80 -11.17
C SER A 47 15.68 -5.11 -11.88
N THR A 48 16.30 -5.30 -13.05
CA THR A 48 16.32 -6.57 -13.81
C THR A 48 17.13 -7.66 -13.11
N ALA A 49 17.38 -7.53 -11.80
CA ALA A 49 18.02 -8.56 -11.01
C ALA A 49 17.06 -9.75 -10.91
N LYS A 50 17.47 -10.87 -11.50
CA LYS A 50 16.76 -12.16 -11.40
C LYS A 50 16.45 -12.43 -9.93
N ILE A 51 15.17 -12.54 -9.61
CA ILE A 51 14.70 -12.76 -8.24
C ILE A 51 15.21 -14.13 -7.77
N ASP A 52 15.95 -14.16 -6.67
CA ASP A 52 16.31 -15.41 -6.00
C ASP A 52 15.12 -15.91 -5.17
N TRP A 53 14.26 -16.68 -5.84
CA TRP A 53 13.07 -17.26 -5.22
C TRP A 53 13.41 -18.23 -4.10
N ALA A 54 14.52 -18.97 -4.19
CA ALA A 54 14.92 -19.92 -3.15
C ALA A 54 15.36 -19.20 -1.86
N ALA A 55 16.16 -18.14 -1.99
CA ALA A 55 16.53 -17.30 -0.86
C ALA A 55 15.31 -16.62 -0.22
N LEU A 56 14.41 -16.07 -1.05
CA LEU A 56 13.17 -15.46 -0.57
C LEU A 56 12.29 -16.47 0.17
N GLN A 57 12.08 -17.67 -0.38
CA GLN A 57 11.32 -18.73 0.27
C GLN A 57 11.92 -19.06 1.64
N LYS A 58 13.24 -19.20 1.73
CA LYS A 58 13.94 -19.49 3.00
C LYS A 58 13.71 -18.38 4.03
N GLU A 59 13.80 -17.11 3.63
CA GLU A 59 13.53 -15.97 4.50
C GLU A 59 12.08 -15.95 4.99
N LEU A 60 11.11 -16.16 4.09
CA LEU A 60 9.68 -16.18 4.42
C LEU A 60 9.34 -17.34 5.37
N SER A 61 9.87 -18.54 5.11
CA SER A 61 9.72 -19.70 6.00
C SER A 61 10.34 -19.46 7.38
N GLY A 62 11.44 -18.69 7.43
CA GLY A 62 12.03 -18.23 8.70
C GLY A 62 11.16 -17.21 9.42
N ALA A 63 10.64 -16.22 8.69
CA ALA A 63 9.81 -15.13 9.19
C ALA A 63 8.45 -15.62 9.73
N LEU A 64 7.90 -16.68 9.12
CA LEU A 64 6.65 -17.32 9.53
C LEU A 64 6.85 -18.47 10.52
N ARG A 65 8.08 -18.71 10.99
CA ARG A 65 8.35 -19.74 11.99
C ARG A 65 7.57 -19.43 13.28
N GLY A 66 6.70 -20.34 13.68
CA GLY A 66 5.86 -20.21 14.87
C GLY A 66 4.48 -19.59 14.61
N VAL A 67 4.17 -19.24 13.36
CA VAL A 67 2.79 -18.96 12.95
C VAL A 67 2.12 -20.31 12.71
N GLN A 68 1.16 -20.66 13.57
CA GLN A 68 0.45 -21.93 13.48
C GLN A 68 -0.29 -22.03 12.14
N ASP A 69 -0.13 -23.17 11.47
CA ASP A 69 -0.76 -23.54 10.19
C ASP A 69 -0.49 -22.58 9.01
N ALA A 70 0.52 -21.70 9.11
CA ALA A 70 1.00 -20.93 7.97
C ALA A 70 1.90 -21.79 7.09
N GLU A 71 1.69 -21.70 5.77
CA GLU A 71 2.43 -22.47 4.78
C GLU A 71 3.14 -21.52 3.82
N VAL A 72 4.40 -21.86 3.52
CA VAL A 72 5.17 -21.23 2.45
C VAL A 72 5.40 -22.31 1.39
N GLY A 73 4.77 -22.13 0.23
CA GLY A 73 4.93 -23.03 -0.91
C GLY A 73 6.36 -23.05 -1.43
N GLU A 74 6.67 -24.06 -2.25
CA GLU A 74 7.97 -24.16 -2.91
C GLU A 74 8.19 -22.98 -3.86
N ALA A 75 9.44 -22.53 -3.93
CA ALA A 75 9.86 -21.56 -4.93
C ALA A 75 9.80 -22.17 -6.33
N THR A 76 8.98 -21.60 -7.20
CA THR A 76 8.88 -21.98 -8.62
C THR A 76 9.44 -20.87 -9.51
N ALA A 77 9.47 -21.11 -10.83
CA ALA A 77 9.82 -20.07 -11.80
C ALA A 77 8.82 -18.90 -11.79
N ASP A 78 7.56 -19.18 -11.46
CA ASP A 78 6.46 -18.21 -11.46
C ASP A 78 6.36 -17.43 -10.14
N GLY A 79 6.99 -17.94 -9.07
CA GLY A 79 7.16 -17.25 -7.80
C GLY A 79 6.90 -18.14 -6.59
N ILE A 80 6.26 -17.57 -5.55
CA ILE A 80 6.00 -18.27 -4.27
C ILE A 80 4.55 -18.04 -3.86
N HIS A 81 3.89 -19.10 -3.42
CA HIS A 81 2.53 -19.03 -2.90
C HIS A 81 2.54 -19.28 -1.38
N LEU A 82 2.09 -18.30 -0.59
CA LEU A 82 1.95 -18.40 0.85
C LEU A 82 0.47 -18.58 1.22
N ARG A 83 0.19 -19.43 2.21
CA ARG A 83 -1.13 -19.55 2.83
C ARG A 83 -1.04 -19.16 4.29
N ILE A 84 -1.82 -18.16 4.67
CA ILE A 84 -1.85 -17.64 6.03
C ILE A 84 -3.25 -17.89 6.59
N PRO A 85 -3.39 -18.71 7.64
CA PRO A 85 -4.67 -18.91 8.30
C PRO A 85 -5.09 -17.62 9.01
N VAL A 86 -6.37 -17.26 8.89
CA VAL A 86 -6.88 -15.99 9.44
C VAL A 86 -8.00 -16.19 10.46
N SER A 87 -8.14 -17.39 11.03
CA SER A 87 -9.12 -17.66 12.09
C SER A 87 -8.98 -16.72 13.30
N ASN A 88 -7.75 -16.31 13.65
CA ASN A 88 -7.48 -15.28 14.67
C ASN A 88 -7.08 -13.92 14.07
N GLY A 89 -7.09 -13.81 12.75
CA GLY A 89 -6.65 -12.62 12.02
C GLY A 89 -7.73 -11.57 11.85
N PHE A 90 -9.00 -11.95 11.95
CA PHE A 90 -10.16 -11.06 11.84
C PHE A 90 -11.20 -11.38 12.92
N ALA A 91 -12.11 -10.43 13.18
CA ALA A 91 -13.34 -10.73 13.91
C ALA A 91 -14.32 -11.52 13.02
N SER A 92 -15.28 -12.23 13.62
CA SER A 92 -16.36 -12.88 12.87
C SER A 92 -17.13 -11.82 12.07
N GLY A 93 -17.34 -12.08 10.76
CA GLY A 93 -17.94 -11.12 9.83
C GLY A 93 -17.14 -9.83 9.59
N GLY A 94 -15.96 -9.69 10.19
CA GLY A 94 -15.11 -8.49 10.06
C GLY A 94 -13.97 -8.65 9.05
N SER A 95 -13.50 -7.52 8.55
CA SER A 95 -12.35 -7.40 7.65
C SER A 95 -11.17 -6.62 8.25
N GLU A 96 -11.29 -6.11 9.48
CA GLU A 96 -10.21 -5.37 10.14
C GLU A 96 -9.11 -6.32 10.66
N PRO A 97 -7.85 -6.19 10.20
CA PRO A 97 -6.75 -7.04 10.64
C PRO A 97 -6.50 -6.88 12.15
N ARG A 98 -6.52 -8.00 12.87
CA ARG A 98 -6.22 -8.04 14.31
C ARG A 98 -4.71 -8.07 14.56
N PRO A 99 -4.26 -7.70 15.78
CA PRO A 99 -2.83 -7.70 16.15
C PRO A 99 -2.07 -9.00 15.82
N ALA A 100 -2.75 -10.15 15.90
CA ALA A 100 -2.16 -11.44 15.55
C ALA A 100 -1.78 -11.50 14.06
N LEU A 101 -2.66 -11.06 13.16
CA LEU A 101 -2.39 -11.04 11.72
C LEU A 101 -1.41 -9.95 11.35
N THR A 102 -1.55 -8.74 11.91
CA THR A 102 -0.64 -7.63 11.62
C THR A 102 0.81 -7.95 12.01
N LYS A 103 1.03 -8.66 13.12
CA LYS A 103 2.35 -9.18 13.50
C LYS A 103 2.93 -10.16 12.48
N VAL A 104 2.09 -11.03 11.92
CA VAL A 104 2.51 -11.95 10.84
C VAL A 104 2.88 -11.16 9.59
N LEU A 105 2.05 -10.19 9.19
CA LEU A 105 2.31 -9.35 8.03
C LEU A 105 3.58 -8.51 8.20
N ASP A 106 3.85 -8.00 9.40
CA ASP A 106 5.08 -7.26 9.71
C ASP A 106 6.35 -8.09 9.47
N SER A 107 6.32 -9.39 9.79
CA SER A 107 7.42 -10.31 9.50
C SER A 107 7.70 -10.47 8.00
N LEU A 108 6.71 -10.20 7.14
CA LEU A 108 6.86 -10.28 5.68
C LEU A 108 7.39 -8.98 5.07
N VAL A 109 7.29 -7.85 5.77
CA VAL A 109 7.63 -6.53 5.21
C VAL A 109 9.10 -6.45 4.80
N ALA A 110 10.02 -6.81 5.69
CA ALA A 110 11.46 -6.73 5.42
C ALA A 110 11.91 -7.53 4.18
N PRO A 111 11.59 -8.83 4.05
CA PRO A 111 11.99 -9.60 2.86
C PRO A 111 11.32 -9.10 1.56
N LEU A 112 10.10 -8.56 1.63
CA LEU A 112 9.39 -8.01 0.46
C LEU A 112 9.88 -6.61 0.07
N ALA A 113 10.26 -5.77 1.03
CA ALA A 113 10.81 -4.45 0.80
C ALA A 113 12.20 -4.51 0.14
N ALA A 114 13.01 -5.52 0.50
CA ALA A 114 14.32 -5.76 -0.11
C ALA A 114 14.26 -6.15 -1.60
N ARG A 115 13.07 -6.44 -2.14
CA ARG A 115 12.88 -7.00 -3.50
C ARG A 115 11.81 -6.21 -4.28
N PRO A 116 12.13 -4.99 -4.76
CA PRO A 116 11.15 -4.13 -5.44
C PRO A 116 10.57 -4.72 -6.72
N GLY A 117 11.25 -5.67 -7.37
CA GLY A 117 10.75 -6.40 -8.55
C GLY A 117 9.76 -7.53 -8.23
N VAL A 118 9.35 -7.71 -6.98
CA VAL A 118 8.32 -8.71 -6.59
C VAL A 118 6.96 -8.01 -6.46
N GLY A 119 6.01 -8.41 -7.30
CA GLY A 119 4.59 -8.13 -7.13
C GLY A 119 3.93 -9.07 -6.14
N ILE A 120 2.92 -8.56 -5.44
CA ILE A 120 2.23 -9.19 -4.32
C ILE A 120 0.73 -9.16 -4.61
N LYS A 121 0.12 -10.33 -4.81
CA LYS A 121 -1.33 -10.48 -4.91
C LYS A 121 -1.85 -11.12 -3.63
N VAL A 122 -2.79 -10.45 -2.98
CA VAL A 122 -3.49 -10.94 -1.80
C VAL A 122 -4.83 -11.51 -2.23
N ILE A 123 -5.14 -12.74 -1.82
CA ILE A 123 -6.40 -13.41 -2.15
C ILE A 123 -7.11 -13.82 -0.87
N GLY A 124 -8.34 -13.34 -0.68
CA GLY A 124 -9.15 -13.70 0.47
C GLY A 124 -10.05 -14.91 0.21
N HIS A 125 -10.21 -15.76 1.23
CA HIS A 125 -11.15 -16.89 1.23
C HIS A 125 -12.01 -16.91 2.49
N THR A 126 -13.18 -17.54 2.40
CA THR A 126 -14.14 -17.74 3.49
C THR A 126 -14.51 -19.21 3.65
N ASP A 127 -15.14 -19.55 4.78
CA ASP A 127 -15.55 -20.91 5.11
C ASP A 127 -16.92 -21.35 4.57
N GLY A 128 -17.58 -20.49 3.81
CA GLY A 128 -18.83 -20.81 3.13
C GLY A 128 -20.08 -20.72 3.99
N LEU A 129 -19.98 -20.18 5.20
CA LEU A 129 -21.16 -19.88 6.01
C LEU A 129 -21.78 -18.56 5.55
N GLY A 130 -23.05 -18.59 5.14
CA GLY A 130 -23.77 -17.41 4.64
C GLY A 130 -24.07 -17.51 3.15
N SER A 131 -24.38 -16.38 2.51
CA SER A 131 -24.60 -16.34 1.06
C SER A 131 -23.29 -16.18 0.30
N GLU A 132 -23.22 -16.74 -0.90
CA GLU A 132 -22.06 -16.62 -1.80
C GLU A 132 -21.64 -15.16 -2.02
N MET A 133 -22.61 -14.28 -2.30
CA MET A 133 -22.37 -12.85 -2.50
C MET A 133 -21.78 -12.17 -1.26
N TYR A 134 -22.26 -12.54 -0.07
CA TYR A 134 -21.72 -12.03 1.19
C TYR A 134 -20.27 -12.51 1.40
N ASN A 135 -20.02 -13.79 1.16
CA ASN A 135 -18.70 -14.40 1.30
C ASN A 135 -17.69 -13.83 0.30
N LEU A 136 -18.10 -13.63 -0.95
CA LEU A 136 -17.29 -12.95 -1.96
C LEU A 136 -16.91 -11.55 -1.50
N LYS A 137 -17.90 -10.73 -1.10
CA LYS A 137 -17.64 -9.36 -0.61
C LYS A 137 -16.71 -9.35 0.59
N LEU A 138 -16.95 -10.20 1.59
CA LEU A 138 -16.14 -10.27 2.80
C LEU A 138 -14.69 -10.69 2.48
N SER A 139 -14.52 -11.62 1.55
CA SER A 139 -13.20 -12.08 1.12
C SER A 139 -12.40 -10.97 0.43
N ILE A 140 -13.05 -10.19 -0.44
CA ILE A 140 -12.44 -9.02 -1.11
C ILE A 140 -12.01 -7.99 -0.07
N GLN A 141 -12.90 -7.62 0.84
CA GLN A 141 -12.62 -6.63 1.89
C GLN A 141 -11.43 -7.03 2.78
N ARG A 142 -11.31 -8.31 3.11
CA ARG A 142 -10.16 -8.83 3.87
C ARG A 142 -8.86 -8.75 3.09
N ALA A 143 -8.89 -9.09 1.80
CA ALA A 143 -7.72 -8.99 0.93
C ALA A 143 -7.28 -7.52 0.77
N GLU A 144 -8.23 -6.61 0.57
CA GLU A 144 -7.98 -5.16 0.51
C GLU A 144 -7.38 -4.63 1.82
N ALA A 145 -7.89 -5.06 2.97
CA ALA A 145 -7.38 -4.63 4.27
C ALA A 145 -5.93 -5.10 4.51
N VAL A 146 -5.60 -6.34 4.12
CA VAL A 146 -4.22 -6.85 4.19
C VAL A 146 -3.31 -6.11 3.22
N MET A 147 -3.77 -5.86 2.00
CA MET A 147 -3.05 -5.09 0.99
C MET A 147 -2.74 -3.67 1.50
N GLU A 148 -3.75 -2.98 2.03
CA GLU A 148 -3.63 -1.65 2.60
C GLU A 148 -2.68 -1.64 3.81
N TYR A 149 -2.74 -2.67 4.65
CA TYR A 149 -1.81 -2.83 5.75
C TYR A 149 -0.36 -2.92 5.24
N LEU A 150 -0.07 -3.76 4.25
CA LEU A 150 1.28 -3.86 3.66
C LEU A 150 1.73 -2.55 3.01
N ARG A 151 0.80 -1.83 2.36
CA ARG A 151 1.06 -0.49 1.81
C ARG A 151 1.46 0.50 2.91
N SER A 152 0.75 0.50 4.03
CA SER A 152 1.04 1.37 5.17
C SER A 152 2.43 1.10 5.79
N ARG A 153 2.98 -0.10 5.57
CA ARG A 153 4.33 -0.49 5.98
C ARG A 153 5.42 -0.16 4.94
N GLY A 154 5.08 0.52 3.84
CA GLY A 154 6.03 1.03 2.87
C GLY A 154 6.18 0.20 1.59
N ILE A 155 5.35 -0.82 1.37
CA ILE A 155 5.31 -1.52 0.09
C ILE A 155 4.59 -0.65 -0.94
N ALA A 156 5.23 -0.44 -2.10
CA ALA A 156 4.68 0.42 -3.15
C ALA A 156 3.35 -0.12 -3.70
N PHE A 157 2.38 0.78 -3.91
CA PHE A 157 1.03 0.43 -4.32
C PHE A 157 0.96 -0.28 -5.67
N ASP A 158 1.83 0.08 -6.62
CA ASP A 158 1.90 -0.56 -7.95
C ASP A 158 2.39 -2.01 -7.91
N ARG A 159 2.93 -2.46 -6.77
CA ARG A 159 3.30 -3.86 -6.52
C ARG A 159 2.18 -4.67 -5.89
N LEU A 160 1.10 -4.02 -5.46
CA LEU A 160 0.06 -4.61 -4.62
C LEU A 160 -1.24 -4.82 -5.41
N SER A 161 -1.89 -5.95 -5.19
CA SER A 161 -3.24 -6.21 -5.69
C SER A 161 -4.02 -7.07 -4.71
N ALA A 162 -5.34 -6.90 -4.69
CA ALA A 162 -6.25 -7.69 -3.87
C ALA A 162 -7.30 -8.38 -4.75
N ASP A 163 -7.67 -9.59 -4.39
CA ASP A 163 -8.72 -10.40 -5.02
C ASP A 163 -9.47 -11.18 -3.92
N GLY A 164 -10.69 -11.59 -4.20
CA GLY A 164 -11.48 -12.39 -3.27
C GLY A 164 -12.16 -13.53 -4.00
N LYS A 165 -12.09 -14.72 -3.41
CA LYS A 165 -12.68 -15.95 -3.97
C LYS A 165 -13.88 -16.45 -3.18
N GLY A 166 -14.27 -15.76 -2.10
CA GLY A 166 -15.31 -16.25 -1.20
C GLY A 166 -15.04 -17.70 -0.81
N GLU A 167 -16.02 -18.57 -1.05
CA GLU A 167 -15.97 -20.00 -0.75
C GLU A 167 -15.64 -20.90 -1.96
N THR A 168 -15.37 -20.33 -3.14
CA THR A 168 -15.33 -21.10 -4.40
C THR A 168 -14.09 -21.98 -4.56
N GLU A 169 -13.07 -21.76 -3.74
CA GLU A 169 -11.79 -22.50 -3.76
C GLU A 169 -11.46 -23.07 -2.36
N PRO A 170 -12.24 -24.07 -1.88
CA PRO A 170 -11.98 -24.71 -0.59
C PRO A 170 -10.75 -25.61 -0.68
N ILE A 171 -9.90 -25.58 0.35
CA ILE A 171 -8.73 -26.46 0.48
C ILE A 171 -8.96 -27.60 1.48
N ALA A 172 -10.09 -27.55 2.19
CA ALA A 172 -10.50 -28.56 3.15
C ALA A 172 -12.02 -28.73 3.11
N ASP A 173 -12.50 -29.88 3.57
CA ASP A 173 -13.91 -30.17 3.70
C ASP A 173 -14.60 -29.18 4.67
N ASN A 174 -15.76 -28.65 4.28
CA ASN A 174 -16.57 -27.74 5.08
C ASN A 174 -17.46 -28.46 6.11
N ALA A 175 -17.57 -29.80 6.06
CA ALA A 175 -18.47 -30.56 6.92
C ALA A 175 -18.10 -30.50 8.42
N LYS A 176 -16.81 -30.34 8.76
CA LYS A 176 -16.33 -30.29 10.15
C LYS A 176 -15.72 -28.94 10.47
N GLU A 177 -16.01 -28.35 11.64
CA GLU A 177 -15.44 -27.05 12.03
C GLU A 177 -13.90 -27.06 12.00
N ALA A 178 -13.28 -28.15 12.47
CA ALA A 178 -11.82 -28.28 12.50
C ALA A 178 -11.16 -28.21 11.11
N THR A 179 -11.83 -28.71 10.07
CA THR A 179 -11.33 -28.66 8.69
C THR A 179 -11.74 -27.36 8.00
N ARG A 180 -12.95 -26.88 8.27
CA ARG A 180 -13.50 -25.63 7.76
C ARG A 180 -12.66 -24.41 8.15
N ALA A 181 -12.05 -24.41 9.34
CA ALA A 181 -11.15 -23.35 9.77
C ALA A 181 -9.98 -23.08 8.81
N ARG A 182 -9.55 -24.09 8.04
CA ARG A 182 -8.50 -23.97 7.01
C ARG A 182 -8.95 -23.18 5.79
N ASN A 183 -10.25 -23.14 5.51
CA ASN A 183 -10.81 -22.34 4.41
C ASN A 183 -10.87 -20.85 4.75
N ARG A 184 -10.82 -20.48 6.04
CA ARG A 184 -10.61 -19.09 6.50
C ARG A 184 -9.13 -18.74 6.40
N ARG A 185 -8.69 -18.41 5.19
CA ARG A 185 -7.29 -18.08 4.89
C ARG A 185 -7.18 -16.84 4.02
N VAL A 186 -6.00 -16.26 4.06
CA VAL A 186 -5.53 -15.32 3.05
C VAL A 186 -4.33 -15.96 2.36
N GLU A 187 -4.36 -15.94 1.05
CA GLU A 187 -3.26 -16.36 0.20
C GLU A 187 -2.47 -15.13 -0.23
N ILE A 188 -1.14 -15.24 -0.21
CA ILE A 188 -0.24 -14.21 -0.74
C ILE A 188 0.56 -14.86 -1.86
N VAL A 189 0.34 -14.41 -3.08
CA VAL A 189 1.04 -14.87 -4.28
C VAL A 189 2.09 -13.83 -4.65
N LEU A 190 3.34 -14.25 -4.62
CA LEU A 190 4.49 -13.45 -5.00
C LEU A 190 4.88 -13.82 -6.43
N ARG A 191 5.07 -12.82 -7.30
CA ARG A 191 5.49 -13.01 -8.70
C ARG A 191 6.43 -11.90 -9.16
N ALA A 192 7.21 -12.13 -10.20
CA ALA A 192 8.01 -11.07 -10.82
C ALA A 192 7.10 -10.02 -11.49
N ILE A 193 7.52 -8.76 -11.49
CA ILE A 193 6.86 -7.63 -12.17
C ILE A 193 7.85 -6.84 -13.03
#